data_AF-A0A2V5T240-F1
#
_entry.id   AF-A0A2V5T240-F1
#
_cell.length_a   1.000
_cell.length_b   1.000
_cell.length_c   1.000
_cell.angle_alpha   90.00
_cell.angle_beta   90.00
_cell.angle_gamma   90.00
#
_symmetry.space_group_name_H-M   'P 1'
#
loop_
_entity.id
_entity.type
_entity.pdbx_description
1 polymer ?
#
loop_
_entity_poly.entity_id
_entity_poly.type
_entity_poly.pdbx_seq_one_letter_code
_entity_poly.pdbx_strand_id
1 'polypeptide(L)'
;GGGIAGDFPICVVPMLNQDVVRTLVPEWSYFCQISDSTTSFGSYSGAVPNEKITWGKLSVDTPRYIIESDATIVAPLVFAKVLGW
;
A
#
# COMPACT_ATOMS: atom_id res chain seq x y z
N GLY A 1 -8.47 2.38 4.36
CA GLY A 1 -9.13 3.12 3.27
C GLY A 1 -8.19 3.27 2.09
N GLY A 2 -8.56 4.11 1.13
CA GLY A 2 -7.79 4.36 -0.09
C GLY A 2 -7.47 5.85 -0.32
N GLY A 3 -7.35 6.26 -1.58
CA GLY A 3 -7.12 7.63 -1.98
C GLY A 3 -5.71 8.15 -1.67
N ILE A 4 -5.57 9.47 -1.54
CA ILE A 4 -4.27 10.14 -1.30
C ILE A 4 -3.58 9.58 -0.07
N ALA A 5 -4.32 9.35 1.02
CA ALA A 5 -3.76 8.81 2.26
C ALA A 5 -3.19 7.39 2.11
N GLY A 6 -3.73 6.57 1.19
CA GLY A 6 -3.24 5.21 0.95
C GLY A 6 -2.09 5.13 -0.07
N ASP A 7 -2.06 6.03 -1.05
CA ASP A 7 -1.11 5.94 -2.18
C ASP A 7 0.04 6.96 -2.11
N PHE A 8 -0.21 8.18 -1.61
CA PHE A 8 0.82 9.22 -1.56
C PHE A 8 2.05 8.84 -0.72
N PRO A 9 1.90 8.23 0.48
CA PRO A 9 3.06 7.86 1.29
C PRO A 9 3.99 6.86 0.59
N ILE A 10 3.44 5.94 -0.22
CA ILE A 10 4.24 4.91 -0.89
C ILE A 10 4.88 5.41 -2.20
N CYS A 11 4.47 6.57 -2.71
CA CYS A 11 5.10 7.23 -3.86
C CYS A 11 6.50 7.81 -3.55
N VAL A 12 6.91 7.84 -2.28
CA VAL A 12 8.23 8.36 -1.90
C VAL A 12 9.38 7.58 -2.57
N VAL A 13 9.26 6.25 -2.67
CA VAL A 13 10.29 5.39 -3.28
C VAL A 13 10.47 5.71 -4.76
N PRO A 14 9.42 5.66 -5.62
CA PRO A 14 9.59 6.00 -7.02
C PRO A 14 10.02 7.45 -7.24
N MET A 15 9.54 8.43 -6.47
CA MET A 15 10.03 9.81 -6.57
C MET A 15 11.54 9.91 -6.32
N LEU A 16 12.07 9.24 -5.31
CA LEU A 16 13.51 9.26 -5.04
C LEU A 16 14.33 8.56 -6.13
N ASN A 17 13.83 7.42 -6.64
CA ASN A 17 14.50 6.64 -7.67
C ASN A 17 14.46 7.30 -9.05
N GLN A 18 13.38 7.99 -9.41
CA GLN A 18 13.17 8.57 -10.74
C GLN A 18 13.53 10.06 -10.83
N ASP A 19 13.24 10.86 -9.79
CA ASP A 19 13.40 12.32 -9.87
C ASP A 19 14.71 12.82 -9.24
N VAL A 20 15.13 12.20 -8.14
CA VAL A 20 16.34 12.63 -7.39
C VAL A 20 17.60 11.88 -7.86
N VAL A 21 17.45 10.65 -8.37
CA VAL A 21 18.45 9.81 -9.06
C VAL A 21 19.84 9.86 -8.41
N ARG A 22 19.93 9.52 -7.12
CA ARG A 22 21.22 9.43 -6.40
C ARG A 22 21.64 8.00 -6.15
N THR A 23 20.81 7.27 -5.43
CA THR A 23 21.08 5.90 -4.99
C THR A 23 19.76 5.17 -4.99
N LEU A 24 19.76 3.91 -5.44
CA LEU A 24 18.54 3.09 -5.45
C LEU A 24 18.02 2.96 -4.02
N VAL A 25 16.81 3.48 -3.82
CA VAL A 25 16.08 3.39 -2.56
C VAL A 25 15.35 2.04 -2.54
N PRO A 26 15.44 1.29 -1.42
CA PRO A 26 14.70 0.04 -1.27
C PRO A 26 13.19 0.27 -1.41
N GLU A 27 12.53 -0.66 -2.10
CA GLU A 27 11.07 -0.73 -2.18
C GLU A 27 10.45 -1.07 -0.81
N TRP A 28 9.16 -0.81 -0.64
CA TRP A 28 8.48 -1.16 0.61
C TRP A 28 8.45 -2.68 0.78
N SER A 29 8.84 -3.16 1.97
CA SER A 29 8.98 -4.58 2.29
C SER A 29 7.68 -5.28 2.70
N TYR A 30 6.61 -4.51 2.95
CA TYR A 30 5.29 -5.02 3.31
C TYR A 30 4.21 -4.04 2.87
N PHE A 31 3.08 -4.56 2.37
CA PHE A 31 1.91 -3.76 2.05
C PHE A 31 0.64 -4.40 2.62
N CYS A 32 -0.16 -3.62 3.33
CA CYS A 32 -1.49 -4.04 3.76
C CYS A 32 -2.45 -2.88 3.62
N GLN A 33 -3.59 -3.13 2.98
CA GLN A 33 -4.65 -2.15 2.81
C GLN A 33 -5.96 -2.75 3.32
N ILE A 34 -6.60 -2.05 4.26
CA ILE A 34 -7.98 -2.33 4.66
C ILE A 34 -8.87 -1.43 3.81
N SER A 35 -9.76 -1.96 3.00
CA SER A 35 -10.66 -1.17 2.15
C SER A 35 -11.97 -1.90 1.97
N ASP A 36 -13.09 -1.19 2.01
CA ASP A 36 -14.42 -1.70 1.66
C ASP A 36 -14.75 -1.49 0.15
N SER A 37 -13.85 -0.84 -0.59
CA SER A 37 -14.01 -0.58 -2.02
C SER A 37 -13.76 -1.82 -2.86
N THR A 38 -14.73 -2.23 -3.67
CA THR A 38 -14.51 -3.19 -4.74
C THR A 38 -13.67 -2.56 -5.86
N THR A 39 -12.80 -3.34 -6.50
CA THR A 39 -12.05 -2.91 -7.69
C THR A 39 -13.03 -2.51 -8.79
N SER A 40 -13.26 -1.21 -8.94
CA SER A 40 -14.16 -0.66 -9.94
C SER A 40 -13.48 0.53 -10.63
N PHE A 41 -13.32 0.43 -11.96
CA PHE A 41 -12.85 1.48 -12.87
C PHE A 41 -11.51 2.18 -12.54
N GLY A 42 -10.45 1.44 -12.19
CA GLY A 42 -9.09 2.03 -12.11
C GLY A 42 -8.92 3.09 -11.01
N SER A 43 -9.73 3.01 -9.95
CA SER A 43 -9.62 3.90 -8.80
C SER A 43 -8.31 3.70 -8.03
N TYR A 44 -7.61 4.79 -7.68
CA TYR A 44 -6.45 4.76 -6.78
C TYR A 44 -6.75 4.06 -5.44
N SER A 45 -8.01 4.07 -4.99
CA SER A 45 -8.44 3.46 -3.74
C SER A 45 -8.58 1.93 -3.81
N GLY A 46 -8.77 1.38 -5.01
CA GLY A 46 -8.97 -0.04 -5.26
C GLY A 46 -7.99 -0.64 -6.26
N ALA A 47 -6.92 0.07 -6.61
CA ALA A 47 -5.91 -0.41 -7.54
C ALA A 47 -5.32 -1.74 -7.04
N VAL A 48 -5.44 -2.79 -7.86
CA VAL A 48 -4.84 -4.09 -7.55
C VAL A 48 -3.35 -3.90 -7.31
N PRO A 49 -2.75 -4.54 -6.29
CA PRO A 49 -1.40 -4.17 -5.91
C PRO A 49 -0.32 -4.56 -6.94
N ASN A 50 -0.68 -5.22 -8.05
CA ASN A 50 0.18 -5.42 -9.22
C ASN A 50 0.53 -4.08 -9.87
N GLU A 51 -0.38 -3.12 -9.86
CA GLU A 51 -0.11 -1.77 -10.35
C GLU A 51 1.02 -1.11 -9.55
N LYS A 52 1.07 -1.37 -8.23
CA LYS A 52 2.10 -0.82 -7.33
C LYS A 52 3.49 -1.42 -7.58
N ILE A 53 3.57 -2.64 -8.12
CA ILE A 53 4.84 -3.24 -8.56
C ILE A 53 5.36 -2.54 -9.81
N THR A 54 4.50 -2.33 -10.81
CA THR A 54 4.91 -1.68 -12.07
C THR A 54 5.45 -0.27 -11.85
N TRP A 55 4.92 0.45 -10.84
CA TRP A 55 5.41 1.77 -10.45
C TRP A 55 6.68 1.76 -9.58
N GLY A 56 7.27 0.60 -9.29
CA GLY A 56 8.46 0.51 -8.42
C GLY A 56 8.19 0.92 -6.97
N LYS A 57 6.94 0.79 -6.50
CA LYS A 57 6.58 1.03 -5.09
C LYS A 57 6.81 -0.23 -4.26
N LEU A 58 6.55 -1.41 -4.84
CA LEU A 58 6.67 -2.73 -4.21
C LEU A 58 7.47 -3.68 -5.10
N SER A 59 8.17 -4.62 -4.47
CA SER A 59 8.81 -5.72 -5.20
C SER A 59 7.81 -6.80 -5.56
N VAL A 60 8.13 -7.64 -6.56
CA VAL A 60 7.34 -8.83 -6.91
C VAL A 60 7.18 -9.76 -5.71
N ASP A 61 8.22 -9.87 -4.89
CA ASP A 61 8.26 -10.76 -3.73
C ASP A 61 7.72 -10.13 -2.44
N THR A 62 7.29 -8.85 -2.50
CA THR A 62 6.80 -8.15 -1.30
C THR A 62 5.48 -8.75 -0.81
N PRO A 63 5.38 -9.20 0.46
CA PRO A 63 4.12 -9.66 1.04
C PRO A 63 3.09 -8.53 1.02
N ARG A 64 1.93 -8.82 0.43
CA ARG A 64 0.90 -7.82 0.11
C ARG A 64 -0.49 -8.37 0.33
N TYR A 65 -1.28 -7.69 1.15
CA TYR A 65 -2.62 -8.13 1.54
C TYR A 65 -3.63 -6.99 1.39
N ILE A 66 -4.84 -7.34 0.94
CA ILE A 66 -5.99 -6.45 0.97
C ILE A 66 -7.05 -7.11 1.84
N ILE A 67 -7.54 -6.38 2.85
CA ILE A 67 -8.63 -6.82 3.72
C ILE A 67 -9.88 -6.06 3.30
N GLU A 68 -10.82 -6.79 2.69
CA GLU A 68 -12.10 -6.24 2.23
C GLU A 68 -13.09 -6.07 3.38
N SER A 69 -12.93 -5.00 4.16
CA SER A 69 -13.74 -4.72 5.34
C SER A 69 -13.64 -3.28 5.81
N ASP A 70 -14.52 -2.88 6.73
CA ASP A 70 -14.48 -1.58 7.39
C ASP A 70 -13.25 -1.48 8.32
N ALA A 71 -12.51 -0.37 8.19
CA ALA A 71 -11.32 -0.12 8.99
C ALA A 71 -11.61 -0.01 10.50
N THR A 72 -12.80 0.45 10.89
CA THR A 72 -13.23 0.56 12.30
C THR A 72 -13.37 -0.81 12.97
N ILE A 73 -13.59 -1.88 12.19
CA ILE A 73 -13.66 -3.25 12.68
C ILE A 73 -12.26 -3.88 12.70
N VAL A 74 -11.54 -3.80 11.58
CA VAL A 74 -10.30 -4.57 11.40
C VAL A 74 -9.08 -3.90 12.03
N ALA A 75 -8.93 -2.58 11.92
CA ALA A 75 -7.73 -1.91 12.40
C ALA A 75 -7.49 -2.11 13.91
N PRO A 76 -8.50 -2.02 14.80
CA PRO A 76 -8.30 -2.33 16.23
C PRO A 76 -7.82 -3.76 16.48
N LEU A 77 -8.33 -4.75 15.73
CA LEU A 77 -7.92 -6.16 15.88
C LEU A 77 -6.47 -6.39 15.45
N VAL A 78 -6.05 -5.77 14.34
CA VAL A 78 -4.66 -5.82 13.87
C VAL A 78 -3.74 -5.16 14.89
N PHE A 79 -4.10 -3.98 15.39
CA PHE A 79 -3.29 -3.27 16.39
C PHE A 79 -3.20 -4.03 17.71
N ALA A 80 -4.29 -4.63 18.20
CA ALA A 80 -4.26 -5.50 19.37
C ALA A 80 -3.27 -6.67 19.18
N LYS A 81 -3.27 -7.30 18.00
CA LYS A 81 -2.39 -8.45 17.73
C LYS A 81 -0.92 -8.07 17.54
N VAL A 82 -0.64 -6.98 16.82
CA VAL A 82 0.72 -6.59 16.41
C VAL A 82 1.40 -5.72 17.45
N LEU A 83 0.67 -4.79 18.08
CA LEU A 83 1.20 -3.84 19.05
C LEU A 83 1.02 -4.33 20.50
N GLY A 84 0.31 -5.44 20.73
CA GLY A 84 0.07 -5.99 22.07
C GLY A 84 -0.86 -5.12 22.92
N TRP A 85 -1.86 -4.51 22.28
CA TRP A 85 -2.80 -3.57 22.91
C TRP A 85 -3.87 -4.27 23.74
#